data_AF-A0AB34J9X7-F1
#
_entry.id   AF-A0AB34J9X7-F1
#
_cell.length_a   1.000
_cell.length_b   1.000
_cell.length_c   1.000
_cell.angle_alpha   90.00
_cell.angle_beta   90.00
_cell.angle_gamma   90.00
#
_symmetry.space_group_name_H-M   'P 1'
#
loop_
_entity.id
_entity.type
_entity.pdbx_description
1 polymer ?
#
loop_
_entity_poly.entity_id
_entity_poly.type
_entity_poly.pdbx_seq_one_letter_code
_entity_poly.pdbx_strand_id
1 'polypeptide(L)'
;MAGWTLYSKKARGFFASAAVKRDLRAASLCSYAASFLLFLSALLTAASFSIEHSTSSHASAFDDNFNSTALTERWARRREAHGYQLAGELVGAIGWFCLMPGVFCLAEVAGGAVVSTSKVVTSAFTVAALITVVDLTFSAGLRSTANDLSAWAQRDTARHPAAFSALQALEMAYLVADSRTVWLFALDDLMLGIGLAAAAHLAEASRQLSSRWSCFGLLTACVAAIGFLINVMQGVPSVWLRVSSASAVINSILDGFLLPIWVAWLAAQLRALSAEAGMYTNHLDSTPPPVQQPSGLFNVSAAAQASARARVEQGSSPPQSGDSPTTPGSGSSQRPCSTSIDVLLPSC
;
A
#
# COMPACT_ATOMS: atom_id res chain seq x y z
N MET A 1 -6.18 2.43 -49.19
CA MET A 1 -6.36 2.88 -47.78
C MET A 1 -5.76 1.93 -46.72
N ALA A 2 -5.29 0.72 -47.06
CA ALA A 2 -4.69 -0.21 -46.09
C ALA A 2 -3.24 0.11 -45.62
N GLY A 3 -2.53 1.04 -46.30
CA GLY A 3 -1.12 1.34 -45.99
C GLY A 3 -0.91 2.29 -44.79
N TRP A 4 -1.88 3.14 -44.47
CA TRP A 4 -1.74 4.14 -43.40
C TRP A 4 -1.92 3.57 -41.98
N THR A 5 -2.66 2.47 -41.84
CA THR A 5 -2.86 1.82 -40.54
C THR A 5 -1.60 1.08 -40.05
N LEU A 6 -0.79 0.53 -40.97
CA LEU A 6 0.46 -0.14 -40.65
C LEU A 6 1.56 0.84 -40.21
N TYR A 7 1.63 2.02 -40.83
CA TYR A 7 2.63 3.03 -40.46
C TYR A 7 2.34 3.66 -39.08
N SER A 8 1.06 3.87 -38.72
CA SER A 8 0.71 4.44 -37.40
C SER A 8 0.91 3.46 -36.23
N LYS A 9 0.86 2.13 -36.46
CA LYS A 9 1.18 1.13 -35.43
C LYS A 9 2.68 1.09 -35.15
N LYS A 10 3.51 1.23 -36.18
CA LYS A 10 4.97 1.19 -36.04
C LYS A 10 5.52 2.45 -35.35
N ALA A 11 4.98 3.63 -35.67
CA ALA A 11 5.37 4.89 -35.03
C ALA A 11 4.95 4.97 -33.55
N ARG A 12 3.77 4.44 -33.18
CA ARG A 12 3.34 4.36 -31.76
C ARG A 12 4.23 3.42 -30.94
N GLY A 13 4.73 2.34 -31.53
CA GLY A 13 5.66 1.43 -30.83
C GLY A 13 7.00 2.09 -30.48
N PHE A 14 7.51 2.98 -31.33
CA PHE A 14 8.83 3.59 -31.14
C PHE A 14 8.83 4.65 -30.02
N PHE A 15 7.84 5.55 -30.00
CA PHE A 15 7.72 6.55 -28.93
C PHE A 15 7.30 5.94 -27.59
N ALA A 16 6.48 4.89 -27.59
CA ALA A 16 6.16 4.16 -26.37
C ALA A 16 7.41 3.50 -25.75
N SER A 17 8.31 2.94 -26.57
CA SER A 17 9.49 2.25 -26.07
C SER A 17 10.51 3.18 -25.38
N ALA A 18 10.66 4.42 -25.85
CA ALA A 18 11.61 5.37 -25.25
C ALA A 18 11.13 5.97 -23.91
N ALA A 19 9.82 6.23 -23.77
CA ALA A 19 9.22 6.69 -22.51
C ALA A 19 9.34 5.60 -21.42
N VAL A 20 8.93 4.37 -21.75
CA VAL A 20 8.97 3.21 -20.84
C VAL A 20 10.38 2.95 -20.26
N LYS A 21 11.46 3.24 -21.01
CA LYS A 21 12.84 3.05 -20.53
C LYS A 21 13.26 4.00 -19.40
N ARG A 22 12.86 5.27 -19.47
CA ARG A 22 13.18 6.24 -18.41
C ARG A 22 12.43 5.90 -17.13
N ASP A 23 11.23 5.38 -17.27
CA ASP A 23 10.35 5.05 -16.16
C ASP A 23 10.89 3.86 -15.33
N LEU A 24 11.46 2.83 -15.99
CA LEU A 24 12.03 1.67 -15.29
C LEU A 24 13.22 2.00 -14.38
N ARG A 25 14.10 2.94 -14.78
CA ARG A 25 15.24 3.34 -13.96
C ARG A 25 14.79 4.11 -12.73
N ALA A 26 13.90 5.08 -12.90
CA ALA A 26 13.32 5.83 -11.79
C ALA A 26 12.58 4.89 -10.82
N ALA A 27 11.73 4.00 -11.35
CA ALA A 27 11.04 3.00 -10.57
C ALA A 27 11.99 2.09 -9.79
N SER A 28 13.09 1.64 -10.40
CA SER A 28 14.09 0.83 -9.69
C SER A 28 14.73 1.58 -8.52
N LEU A 29 15.05 2.87 -8.69
CA LEU A 29 15.61 3.70 -7.62
C LEU A 29 14.60 3.93 -6.49
N CYS A 30 13.35 4.23 -6.85
CA CYS A 30 12.24 4.35 -5.89
C CYS A 30 12.03 3.05 -5.10
N SER A 31 12.09 1.88 -5.75
CA SER A 31 12.00 0.58 -5.08
C SER A 31 13.18 0.32 -4.14
N TYR A 32 14.43 0.66 -4.52
CA TYR A 32 15.56 0.54 -3.59
C TYR A 32 15.39 1.45 -2.37
N ALA A 33 14.94 2.70 -2.58
CA ALA A 33 14.64 3.62 -1.49
C ALA A 33 13.51 3.08 -0.60
N ALA A 34 12.44 2.54 -1.19
CA ALA A 34 11.34 1.92 -0.47
C ALA A 34 11.81 0.76 0.40
N SER A 35 12.62 -0.16 -0.15
CA SER A 35 13.21 -1.27 0.59
C SER A 35 14.01 -0.80 1.81
N PHE A 36 14.87 0.21 1.62
CA PHE A 36 15.66 0.78 2.71
C PHE A 36 14.78 1.44 3.78
N LEU A 37 13.77 2.23 3.37
CA LEU A 37 12.86 2.92 4.28
C LEU A 37 11.99 1.93 5.07
N LEU A 38 11.45 0.89 4.43
CA LEU A 38 10.68 -0.16 5.12
C LEU A 38 11.56 -0.92 6.13
N PHE A 39 12.80 -1.25 5.77
CA PHE A 39 13.75 -1.87 6.70
C PHE A 39 14.07 -0.95 7.89
N LEU A 40 14.33 0.34 7.63
CA LEU A 40 14.59 1.34 8.67
C LEU A 40 13.38 1.53 9.60
N SER A 41 12.18 1.56 9.05
CA SER A 41 10.92 1.59 9.80
C SER A 41 10.84 0.42 10.77
N ALA A 42 11.10 -0.80 10.30
CA ALA A 42 11.09 -1.99 11.16
C ALA A 42 12.16 -1.94 12.27
N LEU A 43 13.36 -1.42 11.99
CA LEU A 43 14.38 -1.21 13.02
C LEU A 43 13.95 -0.20 14.09
N LEU A 44 13.30 0.90 13.70
CA LEU A 44 12.78 1.90 14.63
C LEU A 44 11.65 1.33 15.50
N THR A 45 10.74 0.56 14.91
CA THR A 45 9.67 -0.13 15.63
C THR A 45 10.23 -1.19 16.58
N ALA A 46 11.24 -1.96 16.16
CA ALA A 46 11.91 -2.93 17.01
C ALA A 46 12.65 -2.26 18.18
N ALA A 47 13.27 -1.10 17.96
CA ALA A 47 13.89 -0.31 19.03
C ALA A 47 12.83 0.18 20.03
N SER A 48 11.70 0.69 19.55
CA SER A 48 10.55 1.07 20.38
C SER A 48 10.06 -0.11 21.23
N PHE A 49 9.88 -1.28 20.62
CA PHE A 49 9.45 -2.49 21.31
C PHE A 49 10.46 -2.94 22.37
N SER A 50 11.76 -2.85 22.07
CA SER A 50 12.83 -3.18 23.03
C SER A 50 12.82 -2.27 24.26
N ILE A 51 12.57 -0.96 24.08
CA ILE A 51 12.42 0.00 25.17
C ILE A 51 11.23 -0.36 26.06
N GLU A 52 10.08 -0.72 25.47
CA GLU A 52 8.90 -1.10 26.22
C GLU A 52 9.09 -2.45 26.94
N HIS A 53 9.69 -3.44 26.29
CA HIS A 53 9.85 -4.79 26.83
C HIS A 53 10.90 -4.91 27.93
N SER A 54 11.95 -4.07 27.93
CA SER A 54 13.05 -4.11 28.91
C SER A 54 12.60 -3.92 30.38
N THR A 55 11.36 -3.48 30.60
CA THR A 55 10.77 -3.33 31.96
C THR A 55 9.82 -4.46 32.35
N SER A 56 9.39 -5.29 31.39
CA SER A 56 8.45 -6.39 31.64
C SER A 56 9.07 -7.62 32.31
N SER A 57 10.39 -7.70 32.45
CA SER A 57 11.05 -8.72 33.29
C SER A 57 10.69 -8.57 34.79
N HIS A 58 10.14 -7.42 35.19
CA HIS A 58 9.55 -7.19 36.51
C HIS A 58 8.00 -7.27 36.52
N ALA A 59 7.37 -7.58 35.37
CA ALA A 59 5.92 -7.53 35.17
C ALA A 59 5.18 -8.86 35.41
N SER A 60 5.76 -9.83 36.13
CA SER A 60 5.00 -10.93 36.73
C SER A 60 3.94 -10.43 37.74
N ALA A 61 3.95 -9.14 38.07
CA ALA A 61 2.92 -8.43 38.83
C ALA A 61 1.83 -7.76 37.96
N PHE A 62 1.80 -7.96 36.62
CA PHE A 62 0.65 -7.54 35.79
C PHE A 62 -0.65 -8.22 36.24
N ASP A 63 -0.53 -9.43 36.81
CA ASP A 63 -1.63 -10.18 37.43
C ASP A 63 -2.11 -9.59 38.78
N ASP A 64 -1.35 -8.69 39.42
CA ASP A 64 -1.68 -8.17 40.77
C ASP A 64 -2.56 -6.89 40.76
N ASN A 65 -3.51 -6.78 39.83
CA ASN A 65 -4.59 -5.76 39.82
C ASN A 65 -4.19 -4.31 39.44
N PHE A 66 -3.57 -4.10 38.26
CA PHE A 66 -3.38 -2.73 37.72
C PHE A 66 -2.73 -1.74 38.71
N ASN A 67 -1.67 -2.17 39.42
CA ASN A 67 -1.01 -1.35 40.41
C ASN A 67 -0.59 0.02 39.83
N SER A 68 -1.00 1.10 40.48
CA SER A 68 -0.79 2.48 40.02
C SER A 68 0.68 2.85 39.82
N THR A 69 1.59 2.32 40.65
CA THR A 69 3.04 2.54 40.53
C THR A 69 3.57 1.92 39.24
N ALA A 70 3.21 0.67 38.96
CA ALA A 70 3.60 -0.04 37.75
C ALA A 70 3.04 0.63 36.49
N LEU A 71 1.78 1.09 36.54
CA LEU A 71 1.18 1.87 35.46
C LEU A 71 1.93 3.18 35.21
N THR A 72 2.35 3.88 36.27
CA THR A 72 3.08 5.15 36.13
C THR A 72 4.42 4.94 35.42
N GLU A 73 5.17 3.91 35.80
CA GLU A 73 6.43 3.54 35.14
C GLU A 73 6.20 3.14 33.68
N ARG A 74 5.17 2.32 33.42
CA ARG A 74 4.81 1.89 32.05
C ARG A 74 4.47 3.08 31.15
N TRP A 75 3.65 4.01 31.62
CA TRP A 75 3.33 5.22 30.89
C TRP A 75 4.55 6.11 30.66
N ALA A 76 5.48 6.20 31.62
CA ALA A 76 6.74 6.90 31.42
C ALA A 76 7.57 6.29 30.28
N ARG A 77 7.68 4.96 30.22
CA ARG A 77 8.39 4.26 29.13
C ARG A 77 7.72 4.40 27.77
N ARG A 78 6.39 4.34 27.71
CA ARG A 78 5.67 4.61 26.46
C ARG A 78 5.96 6.00 25.91
N ARG A 79 6.09 7.01 26.78
CA ARG A 79 6.49 8.37 26.35
C ARG A 79 7.91 8.41 25.77
N GLU A 80 8.84 7.66 26.34
CA GLU A 80 10.21 7.53 25.82
C GLU A 80 10.23 6.80 24.46
N ALA A 81 9.43 5.74 24.31
CA ALA A 81 9.35 4.95 23.09
C ALA A 81 8.57 5.63 21.95
N HIS A 82 7.63 6.52 22.30
CA HIS A 82 6.69 7.15 21.36
C HIS A 82 7.36 7.79 20.15
N GLY A 83 8.47 8.51 20.35
CA GLY A 83 9.18 9.18 19.26
C GLY A 83 9.74 8.20 18.24
N TYR A 84 10.29 7.07 18.69
CA TYR A 84 10.82 6.02 17.82
C TYR A 84 9.70 5.33 17.04
N GLN A 85 8.59 5.04 17.72
CA GLN A 85 7.44 4.39 17.10
C GLN A 85 6.81 5.25 16.01
N LEU A 86 6.55 6.53 16.30
CA LEU A 86 5.97 7.46 15.34
C LEU A 86 6.93 7.74 14.17
N ALA A 87 8.23 7.86 14.44
CA ALA A 87 9.24 7.99 13.39
C ALA A 87 9.28 6.73 12.50
N GLY A 88 9.19 5.54 13.09
CA GLY A 88 9.08 4.27 12.37
C GLY A 88 7.88 4.27 11.44
N GLU A 89 6.68 4.48 11.97
CA GLU A 89 5.42 4.50 11.20
C GLU A 89 5.46 5.53 10.06
N LEU A 90 6.00 6.74 10.30
CA LEU A 90 6.15 7.77 9.28
C LEU A 90 7.12 7.35 8.16
N VAL A 91 8.28 6.81 8.53
CA VAL A 91 9.27 6.30 7.57
C VAL A 91 8.69 5.14 6.76
N GLY A 92 7.94 4.26 7.41
CA GLY A 92 7.23 3.15 6.77
C GLY A 92 6.21 3.65 5.75
N ALA A 93 5.37 4.62 6.10
CA ALA A 93 4.41 5.23 5.19
C ALA A 93 5.08 5.85 3.96
N ILE A 94 6.19 6.57 4.12
CA ILE A 94 6.98 7.10 3.00
C ILE A 94 7.55 5.95 2.15
N GLY A 95 8.03 4.88 2.79
CA GLY A 95 8.49 3.65 2.12
C GLY A 95 7.42 3.05 1.21
N TRP A 96 6.18 2.94 1.69
CA TRP A 96 5.03 2.46 0.90
C TRP A 96 4.72 3.35 -0.31
N PHE A 97 4.79 4.67 -0.17
CA PHE A 97 4.64 5.58 -1.33
C PHE A 97 5.77 5.41 -2.35
N CYS A 98 7.02 5.29 -1.88
CA CYS A 98 8.18 5.05 -2.74
C CYS A 98 8.12 3.68 -3.47
N LEU A 99 7.38 2.71 -2.93
CA LEU A 99 7.20 1.40 -3.56
C LEU A 99 6.29 1.44 -4.80
N MET A 100 5.32 2.36 -4.83
CA MET A 100 4.27 2.39 -5.87
C MET A 100 4.79 2.44 -7.31
N PRO A 101 5.76 3.28 -7.68
CA PRO A 101 6.30 3.31 -9.05
C PRO A 101 6.86 1.95 -9.49
N GLY A 102 7.51 1.22 -8.57
CA GLY A 102 8.02 -0.12 -8.81
C GLY A 102 6.92 -1.13 -9.10
N VAL A 103 5.83 -1.08 -8.33
CA VAL A 103 4.67 -1.96 -8.49
C VAL A 103 3.91 -1.64 -9.78
N PHE A 104 3.75 -0.37 -10.14
CA PHE A 104 3.14 0.02 -11.42
C PHE A 104 3.98 -0.47 -12.61
N CYS A 105 5.30 -0.27 -12.57
CA CYS A 105 6.20 -0.78 -13.61
C CYS A 105 6.16 -2.32 -13.71
N LEU A 106 6.12 -3.02 -12.57
CA LEU A 106 5.95 -4.47 -12.53
C LEU A 106 4.66 -4.90 -13.25
N ALA A 107 3.55 -4.24 -12.94
CA ALA A 107 2.24 -4.54 -13.52
C ALA A 107 2.22 -4.31 -15.04
N GLU A 108 2.85 -3.24 -15.52
CA GLU A 108 2.97 -2.94 -16.95
C GLU A 108 3.87 -3.92 -17.69
N VAL A 109 5.04 -4.25 -17.14
CA VAL A 109 6.02 -5.14 -17.76
C VAL A 109 5.51 -6.58 -17.82
N ALA A 110 4.93 -7.08 -16.73
CA ALA A 110 4.52 -8.47 -16.62
C ALA A 110 3.14 -8.75 -17.25
N GLY A 111 2.16 -7.85 -17.06
CA GLY A 111 0.78 -8.07 -17.50
C GLY A 111 0.34 -7.21 -18.69
N GLY A 112 0.98 -6.06 -18.91
CA GLY A 112 0.47 -5.04 -19.82
C GLY A 112 -0.95 -4.55 -19.45
N ALA A 113 -1.52 -3.71 -20.32
CA ALA A 113 -2.84 -3.11 -20.09
C ALA A 113 -4.03 -4.09 -20.19
N VAL A 114 -3.80 -5.31 -20.69
CA VAL A 114 -4.87 -6.25 -21.08
C VAL A 114 -5.18 -7.27 -20.00
N VAL A 115 -4.23 -7.60 -19.12
CA VAL A 115 -4.39 -8.65 -18.11
C VAL A 115 -5.05 -8.09 -16.85
N SER A 116 -6.15 -8.69 -16.38
CA SER A 116 -6.86 -8.25 -15.17
C SER A 116 -6.00 -8.33 -13.90
N THR A 117 -5.08 -9.29 -13.83
CA THR A 117 -4.19 -9.52 -12.69
C THR A 117 -3.29 -8.31 -12.40
N SER A 118 -2.86 -7.57 -13.43
CA SER A 118 -2.02 -6.38 -13.24
C SER A 118 -2.75 -5.31 -12.43
N LYS A 119 -4.05 -5.14 -12.70
CA LYS A 119 -4.91 -4.23 -11.93
C LYS A 119 -5.05 -4.67 -10.48
N VAL A 120 -5.24 -5.97 -10.23
CA VAL A 120 -5.35 -6.54 -8.87
C VAL A 120 -4.11 -6.25 -8.04
N VAL A 121 -2.91 -6.45 -8.61
CA VAL A 121 -1.64 -6.12 -7.93
C VAL A 121 -1.63 -4.64 -7.56
N THR A 122 -1.87 -3.76 -8.52
CA THR A 122 -1.80 -2.31 -8.27
C THR A 122 -2.83 -1.84 -7.25
N SER A 123 -4.07 -2.35 -7.30
CA SER A 123 -5.11 -2.00 -6.34
C SER A 123 -4.81 -2.50 -4.94
N ALA A 124 -4.31 -3.73 -4.82
CA ALA A 124 -3.98 -4.34 -3.52
C ALA A 124 -2.88 -3.55 -2.80
N PHE A 125 -1.78 -3.25 -3.50
CA PHE A 125 -0.71 -2.42 -2.94
C PHE A 125 -1.18 -1.00 -2.63
N THR A 126 -2.01 -0.39 -3.49
CA THR A 126 -2.58 0.95 -3.24
C THR A 126 -3.43 0.97 -1.97
N VAL A 127 -4.29 -0.03 -1.78
CA VAL A 127 -5.11 -0.14 -0.57
C VAL A 127 -4.24 -0.34 0.65
N ALA A 128 -3.21 -1.19 0.59
CA ALA A 128 -2.28 -1.41 1.70
C ALA A 128 -1.61 -0.08 2.14
N ALA A 129 -1.06 0.68 1.19
CA ALA A 129 -0.45 1.97 1.50
C ALA A 129 -1.45 3.00 2.09
N LEU A 130 -2.70 3.00 1.62
CA LEU A 130 -3.75 3.84 2.21
C LEU A 130 -4.06 3.42 3.65
N ILE A 131 -4.13 2.12 3.92
CA ILE A 131 -4.33 1.60 5.28
C ILE A 131 -3.17 2.03 6.17
N THR A 132 -1.91 1.95 5.71
CA THR A 132 -0.74 2.41 6.48
C THR A 132 -0.83 3.89 6.85
N VAL A 133 -1.30 4.76 5.95
CA VAL A 133 -1.46 6.20 6.23
C VAL A 133 -2.57 6.44 7.25
N VAL A 134 -3.68 5.72 7.12
CA VAL A 134 -4.80 5.77 8.06
C VAL A 134 -4.35 5.31 9.45
N ASP A 135 -3.59 4.21 9.51
CA ASP A 135 -3.04 3.67 10.76
C ASP A 135 -2.07 4.65 11.42
N LEU A 136 -1.12 5.21 10.67
CA LEU A 136 -0.22 6.28 11.15
C LEU A 136 -1.02 7.45 11.76
N THR A 137 -2.10 7.87 11.10
CA THR A 137 -2.92 9.00 11.57
C THR A 137 -3.62 8.67 12.87
N PHE A 138 -4.21 7.49 12.98
CA PHE A 138 -4.87 7.04 14.22
C PHE A 138 -3.87 6.81 15.36
N SER A 139 -2.75 6.16 15.08
CA SER A 139 -1.68 5.88 16.05
C SER A 139 -1.04 7.17 16.57
N ALA A 140 -0.78 8.15 15.70
CA ALA A 140 -0.31 9.47 16.10
C ALA A 140 -1.32 10.20 16.99
N GLY A 141 -2.60 10.22 16.60
CA GLY A 141 -3.66 10.89 17.36
C GLY A 141 -3.92 10.24 18.72
N LEU A 142 -3.99 8.90 18.76
CA LEU A 142 -4.18 8.13 19.99
C LEU A 142 -3.04 8.38 20.97
N ARG A 143 -1.78 8.26 20.51
CA ARG A 143 -0.62 8.41 21.40
C ARG A 143 -0.40 9.85 21.86
N SER A 144 -0.63 10.85 20.99
CA SER A 144 -0.56 12.26 21.38
C SER A 144 -1.57 12.56 22.49
N THR A 145 -2.82 12.17 22.30
CA THR A 145 -3.89 12.41 23.28
C THR A 145 -3.65 11.63 24.57
N ALA A 146 -3.24 10.36 24.46
CA ALA A 146 -2.95 9.50 25.59
C ALA A 146 -1.78 10.03 26.43
N ASN A 147 -0.75 10.59 25.79
CA ASN A 147 0.37 11.22 26.47
C ASN A 147 -0.10 12.40 27.34
N ASP A 148 -0.89 13.31 26.78
CA ASP A 148 -1.42 14.47 27.49
C ASP A 148 -2.35 14.06 28.65
N LEU A 149 -3.25 13.11 28.40
CA LEU A 149 -4.15 12.56 29.41
C LEU A 149 -3.40 11.79 30.51
N SER A 150 -2.29 11.11 30.19
CA SER A 150 -1.49 10.39 31.18
C SER A 150 -0.86 11.36 32.19
N ALA A 151 -0.39 12.53 31.73
CA ALA A 151 0.17 13.55 32.61
C ALA A 151 -0.89 14.15 33.55
N TRP A 152 -2.13 14.30 33.07
CA TRP A 152 -3.26 14.69 33.90
C TRP A 152 -3.65 13.60 34.91
N ALA A 153 -3.81 12.36 34.44
CA ALA A 153 -4.21 11.21 35.25
C ALA A 153 -3.21 10.89 36.38
N GLN A 154 -1.92 11.10 36.14
CA GLN A 154 -0.86 10.98 37.17
C GLN A 154 -1.06 11.99 38.31
N ARG A 155 -1.40 13.25 37.98
CA ARG A 155 -1.66 14.29 39.00
C ARG A 155 -2.93 14.01 39.80
N ASP A 156 -3.96 13.48 39.14
CA ASP A 156 -5.23 13.14 39.79
C ASP A 156 -5.07 11.93 40.72
N THR A 157 -4.39 10.87 40.26
CA THR A 157 -4.10 9.68 41.05
C THR A 157 -3.31 10.01 42.32
N ALA A 158 -2.35 10.95 42.24
CA ALA A 158 -1.60 11.41 43.40
C ALA A 158 -2.47 12.15 44.45
N ARG A 159 -3.61 12.72 44.05
CA ARG A 159 -4.56 13.40 44.94
C ARG A 159 -5.58 12.44 45.55
N HIS A 160 -5.91 11.35 44.86
CA HIS A 160 -6.97 10.42 45.22
C HIS A 160 -6.50 8.95 45.20
N PRO A 161 -5.61 8.53 46.11
CA PRO A 161 -4.97 7.20 46.06
C PRO A 161 -5.87 6.03 46.44
N ALA A 162 -7.02 6.27 47.09
CA ALA A 162 -7.91 5.23 47.62
C ALA A 162 -9.03 4.80 46.67
N ALA A 163 -9.15 5.42 45.49
CA ALA A 163 -10.19 5.14 44.51
C ALA A 163 -9.63 4.44 43.26
N PHE A 164 -10.52 3.87 42.43
CA PHE A 164 -10.20 3.46 41.06
C PHE A 164 -9.48 4.60 40.35
N SER A 165 -8.21 4.39 39.98
CA SER A 165 -7.37 5.52 39.59
C SER A 165 -7.70 5.98 38.17
N ALA A 166 -7.64 7.29 37.93
CA ALA A 166 -7.78 7.83 36.58
C ALA A 166 -6.80 7.18 35.59
N LEU A 167 -5.63 6.74 36.08
CA LEU A 167 -4.63 6.05 35.28
C LEU A 167 -5.05 4.62 34.88
N GLN A 168 -5.76 3.90 35.76
CA GLN A 168 -6.35 2.59 35.44
C GLN A 168 -7.45 2.74 34.39
N ALA A 169 -8.32 3.75 34.54
CA ALA A 169 -9.35 4.08 33.55
C ALA A 169 -8.74 4.38 32.19
N LEU A 170 -7.68 5.20 32.17
CA LEU A 170 -6.94 5.55 30.96
C LEU A 170 -6.30 4.33 30.30
N GLU A 171 -5.72 3.41 31.07
CA GLU A 171 -5.13 2.18 30.52
C GLU A 171 -6.18 1.30 29.83
N MET A 172 -7.35 1.13 30.46
CA MET A 172 -8.45 0.37 29.86
C MET A 172 -8.95 1.03 28.56
N ALA A 173 -9.13 2.36 28.58
CA ALA A 173 -9.54 3.11 27.40
C ALA A 173 -8.50 3.03 26.27
N TYR A 174 -7.21 3.08 26.62
CA TYR A 174 -6.10 2.93 25.68
C TYR A 174 -6.13 1.54 25.01
N LEU A 175 -6.24 0.46 25.79
CA LEU A 175 -6.31 -0.90 25.25
C LEU A 175 -7.52 -1.11 24.34
N VAL A 176 -8.67 -0.54 24.69
CA VAL A 176 -9.88 -0.61 23.85
C VAL A 176 -9.69 0.18 22.55
N ALA A 177 -9.06 1.35 22.60
CA ALA A 177 -8.78 2.15 21.42
C ALA A 177 -7.76 1.46 20.49
N ASP A 178 -6.70 0.90 21.07
CA ASP A 178 -5.65 0.16 20.36
C ASP A 178 -6.20 -1.11 19.67
N SER A 179 -7.18 -1.79 20.29
CA SER A 179 -7.80 -2.98 19.68
C SER A 179 -8.47 -2.74 18.33
N ARG A 180 -8.77 -1.49 17.96
CA ARG A 180 -9.41 -1.14 16.69
C ARG A 180 -8.46 -1.29 15.50
N THR A 181 -7.15 -1.11 15.70
CA THR A 181 -6.16 -1.19 14.62
C THR A 181 -5.89 -2.63 14.20
N VAL A 182 -6.16 -3.62 15.06
CA VAL A 182 -5.99 -5.05 14.78
C VAL A 182 -6.72 -5.48 13.51
N TRP A 183 -7.94 -4.99 13.28
CA TRP A 183 -8.71 -5.30 12.08
C TRP A 183 -8.16 -4.63 10.83
N LEU A 184 -7.58 -3.43 10.97
CA LEU A 184 -6.90 -2.75 9.87
C LEU A 184 -5.63 -3.51 9.46
N PHE A 185 -4.84 -3.98 10.42
CA PHE A 185 -3.68 -4.83 10.15
C PHE A 185 -4.07 -6.16 9.49
N ALA A 186 -5.17 -6.79 9.93
CA ALA A 186 -5.68 -7.99 9.28
C ALA A 186 -6.03 -7.71 7.79
N LEU A 187 -6.71 -6.61 7.50
CA LEU A 187 -7.03 -6.23 6.13
C LEU A 187 -5.78 -5.90 5.31
N ASP A 188 -4.79 -5.25 5.91
CA ASP A 188 -3.51 -4.94 5.27
C ASP A 188 -2.77 -6.23 4.87
N ASP A 189 -2.61 -7.18 5.79
CA ASP A 189 -2.00 -8.50 5.54
C ASP A 189 -2.72 -9.26 4.42
N LEU A 190 -4.05 -9.23 4.41
CA LEU A 190 -4.85 -9.88 3.37
C LEU A 190 -4.61 -9.24 2.01
N MET A 191 -4.65 -7.90 1.93
CA MET A 191 -4.39 -7.18 0.68
C MET A 191 -2.96 -7.41 0.19
N LEU A 192 -1.98 -7.37 1.09
CA LEU A 192 -0.59 -7.64 0.78
C LEU A 192 -0.40 -9.08 0.28
N GLY A 193 -1.03 -10.06 0.93
CA GLY A 193 -1.03 -11.45 0.49
C GLY A 193 -1.61 -11.64 -0.92
N ILE A 194 -2.77 -11.04 -1.19
CA ILE A 194 -3.41 -11.07 -2.52
C ILE A 194 -2.51 -10.39 -3.57
N GLY A 195 -1.95 -9.23 -3.24
CA GLY A 195 -1.07 -8.47 -4.12
C GLY A 195 0.21 -9.24 -4.48
N LEU A 196 0.85 -9.86 -3.49
CA LEU A 196 2.07 -10.66 -3.68
C LEU A 196 1.79 -11.96 -4.45
N ALA A 197 0.68 -12.65 -4.17
CA ALA A 197 0.29 -13.84 -4.91
C ALA A 197 -0.02 -13.52 -6.38
N ALA A 198 -0.72 -12.42 -6.64
CA ALA A 198 -1.00 -11.94 -7.99
C ALA A 198 0.30 -11.50 -8.72
N ALA A 199 1.24 -10.87 -8.01
CA ALA A 199 2.54 -10.49 -8.56
C ALA A 199 3.40 -11.71 -8.92
N ALA A 200 3.41 -12.75 -8.08
CA ALA A 200 4.07 -14.02 -8.37
C ALA A 200 3.46 -14.70 -9.61
N HIS A 201 2.13 -14.78 -9.67
CA HIS A 201 1.44 -15.35 -10.83
C HIS A 201 1.76 -14.59 -12.14
N LEU A 202 1.82 -13.26 -12.09
CA LEU A 202 2.22 -12.43 -13.24
C LEU A 202 3.69 -12.66 -13.66
N ALA A 203 4.60 -12.82 -12.70
CA ALA A 203 6.00 -13.11 -13.01
C ALA A 203 6.17 -14.45 -13.73
N GLU A 204 5.45 -15.49 -13.30
CA GLU A 204 5.45 -16.79 -13.96
C GLU A 204 4.82 -16.75 -15.36
N ALA A 205 3.69 -16.04 -15.50
CA ALA A 205 2.99 -15.92 -16.78
C ALA A 205 3.82 -15.15 -17.82
N SER A 206 4.51 -14.08 -17.41
CA SER A 206 5.28 -13.23 -18.32
C SER A 206 6.60 -13.85 -18.79
N ARG A 207 7.20 -14.75 -18.00
CA ARG A 207 8.56 -15.32 -18.20
C ARG A 207 9.69 -14.28 -18.32
N GLN A 208 9.41 -13.00 -18.03
CA GLN A 208 10.40 -11.92 -18.08
C GLN A 208 11.16 -11.77 -16.76
N LEU A 209 10.58 -12.26 -15.67
CA LEU A 209 11.14 -12.18 -14.32
C LEU A 209 11.66 -13.56 -13.88
N SER A 210 12.58 -13.56 -12.91
CA SER A 210 13.11 -14.84 -12.43
C SER A 210 12.05 -15.65 -11.68
N SER A 211 12.00 -16.95 -11.95
CA SER A 211 11.09 -17.88 -11.25
C SER A 211 11.38 -17.94 -9.74
N ARG A 212 12.64 -17.73 -9.31
CA ARG A 212 13.01 -17.67 -7.89
C ARG A 212 12.36 -16.48 -7.17
N TRP A 213 12.27 -15.33 -7.84
CA TRP A 213 11.59 -14.16 -7.29
C TRP A 213 10.09 -14.40 -7.15
N SER A 214 9.45 -15.06 -8.13
CA SER A 214 8.05 -15.48 -8.03
C SER A 214 7.80 -16.38 -6.83
N CYS A 215 8.61 -17.44 -6.68
CA CYS A 215 8.51 -18.37 -5.56
C CYS A 215 8.68 -17.67 -4.20
N PHE A 216 9.63 -16.73 -4.11
CA PHE A 216 9.80 -15.92 -2.90
C PHE A 216 8.61 -14.99 -2.63
N GLY A 217 8.01 -14.41 -3.68
CA GLY A 217 6.76 -13.65 -3.57
C GLY A 217 5.59 -14.51 -3.07
N LEU A 218 5.46 -15.73 -3.58
CA LEU A 218 4.43 -16.68 -3.13
C LEU A 218 4.64 -17.12 -1.68
N LEU A 219 5.88 -17.38 -1.27
CA LEU A 219 6.22 -17.66 0.13
C LEU A 219 5.81 -16.50 1.03
N THR A 220 6.14 -15.27 0.63
CA THR A 220 5.78 -14.05 1.38
C THR A 220 4.26 -13.87 1.45
N ALA A 221 3.54 -14.17 0.36
CA ALA A 221 2.08 -14.15 0.34
C ALA A 221 1.47 -15.18 1.32
N CYS A 222 2.04 -16.38 1.42
CA CYS A 222 1.62 -17.38 2.40
C CYS A 222 1.84 -16.90 3.84
N VAL A 223 2.98 -16.26 4.13
CA VAL A 223 3.24 -15.68 5.46
C VAL A 223 2.24 -14.57 5.77
N ALA A 224 1.93 -13.69 4.82
CA ALA A 224 0.90 -12.65 4.98
C ALA A 224 -0.48 -13.26 5.26
N ALA A 225 -0.86 -14.32 4.53
CA ALA A 225 -2.12 -15.02 4.77
C ALA A 225 -2.18 -15.68 6.16
N ILE A 226 -1.07 -16.20 6.66
CA ILE A 226 -0.96 -16.71 8.03
C ILE A 226 -1.10 -15.56 9.05
N GLY A 227 -0.45 -14.41 8.79
CA GLY A 227 -0.60 -13.18 9.58
C GLY A 227 -2.06 -12.75 9.70
N PHE A 228 -2.77 -12.68 8.57
CA PHE A 228 -4.20 -12.40 8.53
C PHE A 228 -5.02 -13.38 9.40
N LEU A 229 -4.79 -14.70 9.27
CA LEU A 229 -5.51 -15.70 10.06
C LEU A 229 -5.26 -15.53 11.56
N ILE A 230 -4.02 -15.22 11.95
CA ILE A 230 -3.66 -14.97 13.34
C ILE A 230 -4.34 -13.69 13.85
N ASN A 231 -4.37 -12.62 13.07
CA ASN A 231 -5.07 -11.40 13.43
C ASN A 231 -6.59 -11.61 13.58
N VAL A 232 -7.21 -12.44 12.73
CA VAL A 232 -8.62 -12.84 12.89
C VAL A 232 -8.83 -13.67 14.17
N MET A 233 -7.90 -14.56 14.50
CA MET A 233 -7.97 -15.38 15.71
C MET A 233 -7.83 -14.57 17.01
N GLN A 234 -7.29 -13.35 16.97
CA GLN A 234 -7.22 -12.49 18.17
C GLN A 234 -8.59 -12.12 18.73
N GLY A 235 -9.66 -12.23 17.94
CA GLY A 235 -11.03 -12.05 18.41
C GLY A 235 -11.50 -13.11 19.42
N VAL A 236 -10.74 -14.18 19.62
CA VAL A 236 -11.05 -15.25 20.59
C VAL A 236 -10.46 -14.91 21.97
N PRO A 237 -11.28 -14.67 23.01
CA PRO A 237 -10.80 -14.19 24.32
C PRO A 237 -9.78 -15.12 24.99
N SER A 238 -9.89 -16.43 24.81
CA SER A 238 -9.07 -17.43 25.50
C SER A 238 -7.63 -17.55 24.97
N VAL A 239 -7.34 -16.95 23.82
CA VAL A 239 -6.02 -17.08 23.17
C VAL A 239 -5.36 -15.72 22.89
N TRP A 240 -6.03 -14.61 23.20
CA TRP A 240 -5.61 -13.25 22.85
C TRP A 240 -4.13 -12.97 23.15
N LEU A 241 -3.65 -13.24 24.37
CA LEU A 241 -2.27 -12.92 24.76
C LEU A 241 -1.23 -13.71 23.94
N ARG A 242 -1.48 -15.00 23.68
CA ARG A 242 -0.58 -15.86 22.91
C ARG A 242 -0.58 -15.52 21.42
N VAL A 243 -1.75 -15.13 20.90
CA VAL A 243 -1.91 -14.78 19.49
C VAL A 243 -1.35 -13.38 19.21
N SER A 244 -1.49 -12.44 20.15
CA SER A 244 -0.95 -11.08 20.03
C SER A 244 0.58 -11.07 19.90
N SER A 245 1.29 -11.85 20.73
CA SER A 245 2.76 -11.98 20.59
C SER A 245 3.17 -12.65 19.29
N ALA A 246 2.45 -13.69 18.85
CA ALA A 246 2.70 -14.35 17.57
C ALA A 246 2.48 -13.41 16.37
N SER A 247 1.41 -12.60 16.40
CA SER A 247 1.13 -11.57 15.39
C SER A 247 2.25 -10.54 15.31
N ALA A 248 2.69 -10.00 16.44
CA ALA A 248 3.80 -9.03 16.47
C ALA A 248 5.09 -9.60 15.83
N VAL A 249 5.41 -10.87 16.11
CA VAL A 249 6.56 -11.55 15.51
C VAL A 249 6.40 -11.73 14.00
N ILE A 250 5.23 -12.17 13.55
CA ILE A 250 4.98 -12.40 12.12
C ILE A 250 4.99 -11.10 11.34
N ASN A 251 4.34 -10.05 11.83
CA ASN A 251 4.35 -8.73 11.19
C ASN A 251 5.79 -8.17 11.14
N SER A 252 6.56 -8.34 12.21
CA SER A 252 7.98 -7.96 12.22
C SER A 252 8.83 -8.71 11.17
N ILE A 253 8.55 -10.00 10.97
CA ILE A 253 9.23 -10.80 9.94
C ILE A 253 8.79 -10.39 8.53
N LEU A 254 7.49 -10.14 8.35
CA LEU A 254 6.88 -9.75 7.09
C LEU A 254 7.38 -8.37 6.63
N ASP A 255 7.13 -7.34 7.43
CA ASP A 255 7.42 -5.94 7.09
C ASP A 255 8.89 -5.60 7.26
N GLY A 256 9.56 -6.23 8.23
CA GLY A 256 10.95 -5.94 8.54
C GLY A 256 11.96 -6.66 7.66
N PHE A 257 11.63 -7.84 7.14
CA PHE A 257 12.61 -8.65 6.41
C PHE A 257 12.10 -9.12 5.06
N LEU A 258 10.98 -9.85 5.01
CA LEU A 258 10.50 -10.47 3.77
C LEU A 258 10.17 -9.42 2.70
N LEU A 259 9.36 -8.42 3.07
CA LEU A 259 8.93 -7.38 2.14
C LEU A 259 10.09 -6.50 1.65
N PRO A 260 10.98 -5.95 2.50
CA PRO A 260 12.14 -5.19 2.03
C PRO A 260 13.05 -5.99 1.10
N ILE A 261 13.32 -7.27 1.41
CA ILE A 261 14.13 -8.16 0.56
C ILE A 261 13.43 -8.39 -0.79
N TRP A 262 12.12 -8.62 -0.78
CA TRP A 262 11.32 -8.81 -1.99
C TRP A 262 11.37 -7.57 -2.90
N VAL A 263 11.22 -6.38 -2.30
CA VAL A 263 11.26 -5.09 -3.00
C VAL A 263 12.67 -4.79 -3.54
N ALA A 264 13.73 -5.06 -2.78
CA ALA A 264 15.11 -4.89 -3.25
C ALA A 264 15.40 -5.80 -4.45
N TRP A 265 14.89 -7.02 -4.42
CA TRP A 265 15.04 -7.95 -5.53
C TRP A 265 14.22 -7.51 -6.75
N LEU A 266 13.01 -7.00 -6.56
CA LEU A 266 12.22 -6.37 -7.63
C LEU A 266 13.00 -5.20 -8.28
N ALA A 267 13.60 -4.33 -7.47
CA ALA A 267 14.41 -3.22 -7.95
C ALA A 267 15.58 -3.69 -8.83
N ALA A 268 16.26 -4.76 -8.43
CA ALA A 268 17.35 -5.36 -9.21
C ALA A 268 16.84 -5.91 -10.56
N GLN A 269 15.67 -6.56 -10.58
CA GLN A 269 15.05 -7.07 -11.81
C GLN A 269 14.66 -5.93 -12.77
N LEU A 270 14.01 -4.88 -12.26
CA LEU A 270 13.65 -3.71 -13.06
C LEU A 270 14.90 -3.03 -13.66
N ARG A 271 16.00 -2.98 -12.89
CA ARG A 271 17.28 -2.46 -13.37
C ARG A 271 17.88 -3.34 -14.48
N ALA A 272 17.86 -4.66 -14.33
CA ALA A 272 18.34 -5.60 -15.35
C ALA A 272 17.54 -5.46 -16.66
N LEU A 273 16.22 -5.43 -16.58
CA LEU A 273 15.34 -5.20 -17.73
C LEU A 273 15.60 -3.85 -18.40
N SER A 274 15.86 -2.79 -17.62
CA SER A 274 16.21 -1.47 -18.17
C SER A 274 17.54 -1.49 -18.94
N ALA A 275 18.48 -2.35 -18.55
CA ALA A 275 19.78 -2.49 -19.21
C ALA A 275 19.64 -3.29 -20.52
N GLU A 276 18.91 -4.39 -20.51
CA GLU A 276 18.63 -5.22 -21.70
C GLU A 276 17.86 -4.43 -22.76
N ALA A 277 16.83 -3.69 -22.35
CA ALA A 277 16.08 -2.83 -23.26
C ALA A 277 16.97 -1.77 -23.95
N GLY A 278 18.03 -1.30 -23.27
CA GLY A 278 19.01 -0.35 -23.80
C GLY A 278 19.90 -0.90 -24.92
N MET A 279 20.25 -2.19 -24.86
CA MET A 279 21.12 -2.84 -25.86
C MET A 279 20.47 -2.90 -27.25
N TYR A 280 19.15 -3.11 -27.33
CA TYR A 280 18.44 -3.23 -28.61
C TYR A 280 18.29 -1.91 -29.37
N THR A 281 18.32 -0.75 -28.70
CA THR A 281 18.21 0.53 -29.41
C THR A 281 19.50 0.98 -30.06
N ASN A 282 20.66 0.65 -29.48
CA ASN A 282 21.95 1.04 -30.05
C ASN A 282 22.22 0.33 -31.40
N HIS A 283 21.66 -0.86 -31.60
CA HIS A 283 21.77 -1.59 -32.87
C HIS A 283 20.81 -1.09 -33.97
N LEU A 284 19.74 -0.38 -33.61
CA LEU A 284 18.81 0.21 -34.59
C LEU A 284 19.24 1.61 -35.03
N ASP A 285 20.05 2.31 -34.22
CA ASP A 285 20.62 3.62 -34.57
C ASP A 285 21.88 3.50 -35.45
N SER A 286 22.50 2.32 -35.53
CA SER A 286 23.47 2.00 -36.59
C SER A 286 22.79 1.67 -37.91
N THR A 287 21.73 2.41 -38.27
CA THR A 287 21.25 2.44 -39.65
C THR A 287 22.43 2.84 -40.53
N PRO A 288 22.79 2.03 -41.55
CA PRO A 288 23.83 2.42 -42.49
C PRO A 288 23.50 3.81 -43.04
N PRO A 289 24.52 4.67 -43.29
CA PRO A 289 24.30 6.00 -43.83
C PRO A 289 23.34 5.89 -45.01
N PRO A 290 22.36 6.80 -45.12
CA PRO A 290 21.34 6.71 -46.15
C PRO A 290 22.06 6.47 -47.47
N VAL A 291 21.83 5.31 -48.08
CA VAL A 291 22.25 5.03 -49.43
C VAL A 291 21.68 6.19 -50.23
N GLN A 292 22.55 7.08 -50.72
CA GLN A 292 22.17 8.16 -51.61
C GLN A 292 21.40 7.51 -52.75
N GLN A 293 20.07 7.57 -52.68
CA GLN A 293 19.25 7.16 -53.80
C GLN A 293 19.58 8.15 -54.91
N PRO A 294 20.02 7.67 -56.09
CA PRO A 294 20.31 8.55 -57.20
C PRO A 294 19.06 9.37 -57.50
N SER A 295 19.24 10.69 -57.48
CA SER A 295 18.24 11.73 -57.68
C SER A 295 17.72 11.72 -59.12
N GLY A 296 16.98 10.67 -59.49
CA GLY A 296 16.42 10.50 -60.81
C GLY A 296 15.10 9.74 -60.74
N LEU A 297 14.01 10.46 -61.04
CA LEU A 297 12.68 9.96 -61.39
C LEU A 297 11.86 9.40 -60.22
N PHE A 298 10.87 10.15 -59.74
CA PHE A 298 9.44 9.78 -59.76
C PHE A 298 8.60 10.82 -59.01
N ASN A 299 8.19 11.85 -59.73
CA ASN A 299 7.32 12.93 -59.27
C ASN A 299 5.83 12.54 -59.47
N VAL A 300 5.39 11.39 -58.93
CA VAL A 300 4.04 10.83 -59.20
C VAL A 300 3.11 10.85 -57.96
N SER A 301 3.61 11.17 -56.76
CA SER A 301 2.79 11.08 -55.54
C SER A 301 1.88 12.30 -55.28
N ALA A 302 2.14 13.45 -55.89
CA ALA A 302 1.32 14.66 -55.70
C ALA A 302 -0.08 14.55 -56.34
N ALA A 303 -0.20 13.87 -57.48
CA ALA A 303 -1.48 13.69 -58.17
C ALA A 303 -2.41 12.68 -57.45
N ALA A 304 -1.85 11.68 -56.76
CA ALA A 304 -2.61 10.69 -56.02
C ALA A 304 -3.17 11.23 -54.68
N GLN A 305 -2.49 12.21 -54.06
CA GLN A 305 -2.97 12.83 -52.83
C GLN A 305 -4.14 13.81 -53.05
N ALA A 306 -4.27 14.42 -54.24
CA ALA A 306 -5.40 15.29 -54.55
C ALA A 306 -6.73 14.50 -54.70
N SER A 307 -6.69 13.28 -55.23
CA SER A 307 -7.90 12.49 -55.52
C SER A 307 -8.52 11.84 -54.26
N ALA A 308 -7.75 11.69 -53.17
CA ALA A 308 -8.26 11.11 -51.92
C ALA A 308 -9.03 12.12 -51.04
N ARG A 309 -8.78 13.43 -51.18
CA ARG A 309 -9.46 14.47 -50.40
C ARG A 309 -10.91 14.72 -50.85
N ALA A 310 -11.23 14.49 -52.11
CA ALA A 310 -12.59 14.70 -52.63
C ALA A 310 -13.62 13.65 -52.15
N ARG A 311 -13.17 12.52 -51.56
CA ARG A 311 -14.07 11.41 -51.18
C ARG A 311 -14.56 11.45 -49.72
N VAL A 312 -14.07 12.39 -48.92
CA VAL A 312 -14.42 12.49 -47.48
C VAL A 312 -15.59 13.45 -47.23
N GLU A 313 -15.96 14.31 -48.19
CA GLU A 313 -17.05 15.30 -48.00
C GLU A 313 -18.47 14.78 -48.31
N GLN A 314 -18.65 13.55 -48.81
CA GLN A 314 -19.98 13.04 -49.24
C GLN A 314 -20.72 12.12 -48.25
N GLY A 315 -20.28 11.99 -47.01
CA GLY A 315 -20.84 11.01 -46.06
C GLY A 315 -21.25 11.56 -44.70
N SER A 316 -22.01 12.66 -44.66
CA SER A 316 -22.65 13.13 -43.43
C SER A 316 -24.16 12.91 -43.50
N SER A 317 -24.69 12.09 -42.59
CA SER A 317 -26.12 12.01 -42.29
C SER A 317 -26.27 11.89 -40.77
N PRO A 318 -26.96 12.82 -40.10
CA PRO A 318 -27.16 12.76 -38.65
C PRO A 318 -28.33 11.81 -38.32
N PRO A 319 -28.20 10.91 -37.34
CA PRO A 319 -29.35 10.20 -36.81
C PRO A 319 -30.12 11.08 -35.81
N GLN A 320 -31.43 11.02 -36.02
CA GLN A 320 -32.53 11.72 -35.38
C GLN A 320 -32.59 11.62 -33.85
N SER A 321 -33.04 12.75 -33.29
CA SER A 321 -33.65 12.92 -31.97
C SER A 321 -34.88 12.03 -31.78
N GLY A 322 -34.95 11.31 -30.65
CA GLY A 322 -36.14 10.61 -30.19
C GLY A 322 -36.50 11.06 -28.77
N ASP A 323 -37.72 11.57 -28.63
CA ASP A 323 -38.32 12.20 -27.47
C ASP A 323 -38.88 11.23 -26.40
N SER A 324 -39.15 11.81 -25.22
CA SER A 324 -40.21 11.47 -24.23
C SER A 324 -39.92 10.42 -23.14
N PRO A 325 -40.64 10.41 -21.98
CA PRO A 325 -41.29 11.50 -21.24
C PRO A 325 -41.06 11.47 -19.70
N THR A 326 -41.50 12.56 -19.08
CA THR A 326 -41.88 12.84 -17.68
C THR A 326 -42.39 11.69 -16.80
N THR A 327 -42.00 11.70 -15.52
CA THR A 327 -42.91 11.43 -14.38
C THR A 327 -42.43 12.14 -13.10
N PRO A 328 -43.34 12.79 -12.33
CA PRO A 328 -43.06 13.35 -11.02
C PRO A 328 -43.60 12.45 -9.88
N GLY A 329 -42.86 12.35 -8.78
CA GLY A 329 -43.37 11.82 -7.50
C GLY A 329 -42.49 12.38 -6.38
N SER A 330 -42.92 13.42 -5.64
CA SER A 330 -43.91 13.40 -4.55
C SER A 330 -43.51 12.50 -3.38
N GLY A 331 -43.02 13.15 -2.31
CA GLY A 331 -43.43 12.82 -0.94
C GLY A 331 -42.49 11.93 -0.14
N SER A 332 -41.78 12.51 0.83
CA SER A 332 -42.24 12.44 2.23
C SER A 332 -41.19 13.06 3.17
N SER A 333 -41.67 14.05 3.91
CA SER A 333 -41.07 14.59 5.11
C SER A 333 -41.08 13.50 6.19
N GLN A 334 -39.90 13.11 6.69
CA GLN A 334 -39.79 12.37 7.95
C GLN A 334 -39.01 13.20 8.97
N ARG A 335 -39.67 13.42 10.09
CA ARG A 335 -39.23 14.14 11.28
C ARG A 335 -38.08 13.37 11.96
N PRO A 336 -37.18 14.06 12.66
CA PRO A 336 -36.27 13.39 13.59
C PRO A 336 -37.04 12.94 14.85
N CYS A 337 -37.05 11.64 15.11
CA CYS A 337 -37.40 11.09 16.43
C CYS A 337 -36.29 11.48 17.41
N SER A 338 -36.63 12.30 18.40
CA SER A 338 -35.86 12.48 19.63
C SER A 338 -36.03 11.22 20.48
N THR A 339 -35.03 10.35 20.47
CA THR A 339 -34.94 9.26 21.43
C THR A 339 -34.28 9.80 22.70
N SER A 340 -35.11 10.16 23.70
CA SER A 340 -34.63 10.33 25.08
C SER A 340 -34.12 8.98 25.56
N ILE A 341 -32.83 8.90 25.87
CA ILE A 341 -32.22 7.78 26.56
C ILE A 341 -32.35 8.09 28.05
N ASP A 342 -33.36 7.51 28.69
CA ASP A 342 -33.43 7.42 30.15
C ASP A 342 -32.36 6.43 30.62
N VAL A 343 -31.27 6.97 31.17
CA VAL A 343 -30.22 6.20 31.84
C VAL A 343 -30.75 5.78 33.21
N LEU A 344 -31.29 4.56 33.28
CA LEU A 344 -31.50 3.85 34.54
C LEU A 344 -30.13 3.43 35.10
N LEU A 345 -29.65 4.19 36.08
CA LEU A 345 -28.56 3.78 36.97
C LEU A 345 -29.08 2.66 37.90
N PRO A 346 -28.45 1.48 37.93
CA PRO A 346 -28.69 0.53 39.01
C PRO A 346 -28.00 1.05 40.27
N SER A 347 -28.80 1.26 41.33
CA SER A 347 -28.30 1.47 42.68
C SER A 347 -27.74 0.16 43.22
N CYS A 348 -26.41 0.12 43.37
CA CYS A 348 -25.70 -0.75 44.31
C CYS A 348 -24.72 0.14 45.08
#